data_AF-A0A2V9AHJ7-F1
#
_entry.id   AF-A0A2V9AHJ7-F1
#
_cell.length_a   1.000
_cell.length_b   1.000
_cell.length_c   1.000
_cell.angle_alpha   90.00
_cell.angle_beta   90.00
_cell.angle_gamma   90.00
#
_symmetry.space_group_name_H-M   'P 1'
#
loop_
_entity.id
_entity.type
_entity.pdbx_description
1 polymer ?
#
loop_
_entity_poly.entity_id
_entity_poly.type
_entity_poly.pdbx_seq_one_letter_code
_entity_poly.pdbx_strand_id
1 'polypeptide(L)' 'MSCRDTIHLICWYLEGRLSSVVEAEIKRHLEGCSDCRMVLEAAVNTLDCYFNAERAEATAHAFRVA' A
#
# COMPACT_ATOMS: atom_id res chain seq x y z
N MET A 1 -9.55 -6.85 14.99
CA MET A 1 -8.33 -6.03 15.16
C MET A 1 -8.68 -4.58 15.46
N SER A 2 -7.75 -3.86 16.08
CA SER A 2 -7.88 -2.41 16.32
C SER A 2 -7.37 -1.60 15.13
N CYS A 3 -7.79 -0.33 15.01
CA CYS A 3 -7.27 0.58 13.99
C CYS A 3 -5.73 0.72 14.06
N ARG A 4 -5.17 0.68 15.28
CA ARG A 4 -3.72 0.74 15.50
C ARG A 4 -3.02 -0.43 14.81
N ASP A 5 -3.49 -1.65 15.03
CA ASP A 5 -2.91 -2.84 14.41
C ASP A 5 -3.04 -2.78 12.89
N THR A 6 -4.22 -2.38 12.40
CA THR A 6 -4.46 -2.23 10.96
C THR A 6 -3.45 -1.26 10.34
N ILE A 7 -3.31 -0.06 10.90
CA ILE A 7 -2.41 0.98 10.36
C ILE A 7 -0.95 0.49 10.33
N HIS A 8 -0.49 -0.18 11.40
CA HIS A 8 0.87 -0.71 11.43
C HIS A 8 1.12 -1.82 10.40
N LEU A 9 0.09 -2.51 9.93
CA LEU A 9 0.19 -3.63 9.00
C LEU A 9 -0.15 -3.25 7.55
N ILE A 10 -0.59 -2.03 7.26
CA ILE A 10 -1.04 -1.61 5.92
C ILE A 10 0.02 -1.86 4.84
N CYS A 11 1.29 -1.54 5.07
CA CYS A 11 2.33 -1.77 4.06
C CYS A 11 2.52 -3.27 3.78
N TRP A 12 2.54 -4.11 4.82
CA TRP A 12 2.67 -5.56 4.67
C TRP A 12 1.43 -6.19 4.02
N TYR A 13 0.25 -5.61 4.28
CA TYR A 13 -1.00 -5.98 3.61
C TYR A 13 -0.93 -5.67 2.12
N LEU A 14 -0.48 -4.47 1.73
CA LEU A 14 -0.31 -4.06 0.34
C LEU A 14 0.75 -4.90 -0.39
N GLU A 15 1.81 -5.30 0.30
CA GLU A 15 2.85 -6.18 -0.24
C GLU A 15 2.42 -7.66 -0.34
N GLY A 16 1.24 -8.03 0.20
CA GLY A 16 0.76 -9.42 0.19
C GLY A 16 1.59 -10.37 1.07
N ARG A 17 2.23 -9.85 2.13
CA ARG A 17 3.18 -10.59 2.98
C ARG A 17 2.58 -11.11 4.28
N LEU A 18 1.28 -10.91 4.48
CA LEU A 18 0.57 -11.36 5.66
C LEU A 18 0.08 -12.80 5.49
N SER A 19 -0.12 -13.50 6.61
CA SER A 19 -0.82 -14.78 6.57
C SER A 19 -2.28 -14.57 6.17
N SER A 20 -2.90 -15.59 5.58
CA SER A 20 -4.30 -15.56 5.12
C SER A 20 -5.28 -15.18 6.24
N VAL A 21 -5.00 -15.60 7.47
CA VAL A 21 -5.80 -15.26 8.66
C VAL A 21 -5.74 -13.76 8.94
N VAL A 22 -4.53 -13.19 9.00
CA VAL A 22 -4.34 -11.76 9.31
C VAL A 22 -4.90 -10.89 8.18
N GLU A 23 -4.70 -11.29 6.93
CA GLU A 23 -5.25 -10.59 5.76
C GLU A 23 -6.78 -10.53 5.81
N ALA A 24 -7.45 -11.64 6.14
CA ALA A 24 -8.90 -11.68 6.28
C ALA A 24 -9.41 -10.77 7.40
N GLU A 25 -8.69 -10.70 8.52
CA GLU A 25 -9.06 -9.78 9.60
C GLU A 25 -8.87 -8.31 9.21
N ILE A 26 -7.85 -7.98 8.41
CA ILE A 26 -7.62 -6.61 7.90
C ILE A 26 -8.74 -6.23 6.94
N LYS A 27 -9.07 -7.10 5.98
CA LYS A 27 -10.19 -6.89 5.04
C LYS A 27 -11.49 -6.58 5.78
N ARG A 28 -11.86 -7.42 6.74
CA ARG A 28 -13.05 -7.22 7.57
C ARG A 28 -13.02 -5.88 8.31
N HIS A 29 -11.86 -5.44 8.80
CA HIS A 29 -11.75 -4.13 9.45
C HIS A 29 -11.93 -2.97 8.47
N LEU A 30 -11.31 -3.04 7.29
CA LEU A 30 -11.41 -2.02 6.24
C LEU A 30 -12.83 -1.90 5.66
N GLU A 31 -13.60 -2.99 5.64
CA GLU A 31 -15.01 -2.96 5.28
C GLU A 31 -15.83 -2.13 6.29
N GLY A 32 -15.53 -2.24 7.59
CA GLY A 32 -16.27 -1.58 8.66
C GLY A 32 -15.73 -0.22 9.12
N CYS A 33 -14.51 0.16 8.73
CA CYS A 33 -13.82 1.35 9.26
C CYS A 33 -13.46 2.34 8.14
N SER A 34 -14.10 3.51 8.13
CA SER A 34 -13.81 4.58 7.17
C SER A 34 -12.41 5.14 7.28
N ASP A 35 -11.92 5.32 8.51
CA ASP A 35 -10.65 5.99 8.76
C ASP A 35 -9.48 5.13 8.27
N CYS A 36 -9.51 3.84 8.57
CA CYS A 36 -8.49 2.92 8.09
C CYS A 36 -8.53 2.73 6.56
N ARG A 37 -9.71 2.87 5.94
CA ARG A 37 -9.83 2.86 4.48
C ARG A 37 -9.20 4.10 3.85
N MET A 38 -9.43 5.28 4.45
CA MET A 38 -8.78 6.51 4.01
C MET A 38 -7.25 6.41 4.12
N VAL A 39 -6.74 5.83 5.22
CA VAL A 39 -5.29 5.61 5.38
C VAL A 39 -4.75 4.64 4.31
N LEU A 40 -5.50 3.57 4.01
CA LEU A 40 -5.13 2.63 2.95
C LEU A 40 -5.06 3.33 1.58
N GLU A 41 -6.08 4.11 1.22
CA GLU A 41 -6.12 4.86 -0.04
C GLU A 41 -4.95 5.84 -0.16
N ALA A 42 -4.65 6.56 0.92
CA ALA A 42 -3.50 7.47 0.97
C ALA A 42 -2.17 6.73 0.79
N ALA A 43 -2.00 5.57 1.44
CA ALA A 43 -0.82 4.73 1.28
C ALA A 43 -0.68 4.21 -0.17
N VAL A 44 -1.77 3.71 -0.76
CA VAL A 44 -1.80 3.25 -2.15
C VAL A 44 -1.39 4.37 -3.11
N ASN A 45 -1.99 5.55 -2.97
CA ASN A 45 -1.68 6.71 -3.82
C ASN A 45 -0.22 7.15 -3.68
N THR A 46 0.28 7.23 -2.44
CA THR A 46 1.67 7.61 -2.18
C THR A 46 2.66 6.63 -2.85
N LEU A 47 2.42 5.33 -2.71
CA LEU A 47 3.27 4.30 -3.30
C LEU A 47 3.16 4.29 -4.83
N ASP A 48 1.96 4.45 -5.39
CA ASP A 48 1.78 4.52 -6.84
C ASP A 48 2.51 5.72 -7.43
N CYS A 49 2.42 6.90 -6.82
CA CYS A 49 3.20 8.07 -7.23
C CYS A 49 4.72 7.82 -7.17
N TYR A 50 5.21 7.23 -6.07
CA TYR A 50 6.64 6.98 -5.88
C TYR A 50 7.17 5.98 -6.93
N PHE A 51 6.52 4.82 -7.08
CA PHE A 51 6.96 3.80 -8.03
C PHE A 51 6.70 4.16 -9.50
N ASN A 52 5.66 4.96 -9.80
CA ASN A 52 5.47 5.50 -11.15
C ASN A 52 6.53 6.55 -11.51
N ALA A 53 6.89 7.41 -10.56
CA ALA A 53 7.95 8.40 -10.75
C ALA A 53 9.30 7.71 -10.96
N GLU A 54 9.64 6.70 -10.15
CA GLU A 54 10.87 5.91 -10.33
C GLU A 54 10.92 5.22 -11.71
N ARG A 55 9.79 4.70 -12.20
CA ARG A 55 9.70 4.11 -13.55
C ARG A 55 9.93 5.14 -14.66
N ALA A 56 9.38 6.35 -14.51
CA ALA A 56 9.55 7.44 -15.47
C ALA A 56 11.00 7.95 -15.49
N GLU A 57 11.64 8.05 -14.33
CA GLU A 57 13.04 8.44 -14.21
C GLU A 57 14.00 7.37 -14.76
N ALA A 58 13.74 6.09 -14.48
CA ALA A 58 14.52 4.98 -14.99
C ALA A 58 14.45 4.89 -16.53
N THR A 59 13.27 5.10 -17.13
CA THR A 59 13.12 5.15 -18.60
C THR A 59 13.80 6.37 -19.22
N ALA A 60 13.72 7.54 -18.59
CA ALA A 60 14.42 8.74 -19.04
C ALA A 60 15.95 8.60 -18.94
N HIS A 61 16.46 7.93 -17.90
CA HIS A 61 17.89 7.63 -17.77
C HIS A 61 18.36 6.61 -18.81
N ALA A 62 17.60 5.52 -19.03
CA ALA A 62 17.93 4.54 -20.06
C ALA A 62 17.97 5.14 -21.47
N PHE A 63 17.06 6.07 -21.78
CA PHE A 63 17.05 6.80 -23.05
C PHE A 63 18.25 7.75 -23.25
N ARG A 64 18.84 8.27 -22.17
CA ARG A 64 19.96 9.22 -22.22
C ARG A 64 21.34 8.55 -22.33
N VAL A 65 21.42 7.26 -22.04
CA VAL A 65 22.67 6.48 -22.03
C VAL A 65 22.79 5.56 -23.25
N ALA A 66 21.76 5.52 -24.11
CA ALA A 66 21.73 4.82 -25.40
C ALA A 66 22.04 5.79 -26.55
#